data_AF-A0A4Q6C8J9-F1
#
_entry.id   AF-A0A4Q6C8J9-F1
#
_cell.length_a   1.000
_cell.length_b   1.000
_cell.length_c   1.000
_cell.angle_alpha   90.00
_cell.angle_beta   90.00
_cell.angle_gamma   90.00
#
_symmetry.space_group_name_H-M   'P 1'
#
loop_
_entity.id
_entity.type
_entity.pdbx_description
1 polymer ?
#
loop_
_entity_poly.entity_id
_entity_poly.type
_entity_poly.pdbx_seq_one_letter_code
_entity_poly.pdbx_strand_id
1 'polypeptide(L)'
;MTFKNRFLFSGLFLLVPLTSHAALESITISTADEFPAHRWAYGVGKVAASSTDPASQMARVKQAQFEGDFANCVTRARGSRAGAKSLQAWLAVAEIECATKLKPSMANAGTLAKALNDAESHDDWFFIGPQATRLRIASANGFFALIDQDIKNNRARAWKSVERLQKLAPYLDDKTNASIWREAGEIANTLQKTEAARDYL
;
A
#
# COMPACT_ATOMS: atom_id res chain seq x y z
N MET A 1 -36.20 70.74 29.21
CA MET A 1 -35.48 71.07 27.96
C MET A 1 -35.87 70.05 26.90
N THR A 2 -36.52 70.54 25.86
CA THR A 2 -36.95 69.86 24.64
C THR A 2 -35.76 69.52 23.75
N PHE A 3 -35.71 68.29 23.22
CA PHE A 3 -35.15 68.06 21.87
C PHE A 3 -35.93 66.93 21.16
N LYS A 4 -36.68 67.35 20.15
CA LYS A 4 -37.11 66.54 19.00
C LYS A 4 -35.86 66.17 18.20
N ASN A 5 -35.76 64.93 17.72
CA ASN A 5 -35.27 64.72 16.36
C ASN A 5 -35.85 63.43 15.76
N ARG A 6 -36.55 63.64 14.65
CA ARG A 6 -36.96 62.64 13.67
C ARG A 6 -35.74 62.30 12.81
N PHE A 7 -35.56 61.06 12.40
CA PHE A 7 -35.28 60.75 11.00
C PHE A 7 -35.63 59.29 10.69
N LEU A 8 -36.49 59.14 9.69
CA LEU A 8 -36.89 57.92 9.02
C LEU A 8 -35.72 57.40 8.18
N PHE A 9 -35.49 56.09 8.18
CA PHE A 9 -35.04 55.37 6.98
C PHE A 9 -35.73 54.00 6.95
N SER A 10 -36.85 53.97 6.23
CA SER A 10 -37.38 52.74 5.63
C SER A 10 -36.44 52.31 4.52
N GLY A 11 -35.94 51.08 4.58
CA GLY A 11 -35.02 50.50 3.60
C GLY A 11 -35.25 49.00 3.45
N LEU A 12 -36.34 48.68 2.75
CA LEU A 12 -36.68 47.43 2.07
C LEU A 12 -35.50 46.47 1.80
N PHE A 13 -35.49 45.29 2.42
CA PHE A 13 -34.80 44.11 1.88
C PHE A 13 -35.80 42.95 1.84
N LEU A 14 -36.53 42.88 0.73
CA LEU A 14 -37.30 41.71 0.34
C LEU A 14 -36.30 40.56 0.10
N LEU A 15 -36.31 39.58 1.00
CA LEU A 15 -35.68 38.29 0.81
C LEU A 15 -36.38 37.56 -0.34
N VAL A 16 -35.79 37.68 -1.53
CA VAL A 16 -36.09 36.80 -2.67
C VAL A 16 -35.27 35.52 -2.47
N PRO A 17 -35.89 34.34 -2.24
CA PRO A 17 -35.16 33.10 -2.37
C PRO A 17 -34.93 32.85 -3.87
N LEU A 18 -33.70 33.08 -4.34
CA LEU A 18 -33.25 32.51 -5.60
C LEU A 18 -33.20 30.99 -5.44
N THR A 19 -34.25 30.30 -5.85
CA THR A 19 -34.21 28.86 -6.08
C THR A 19 -33.40 28.61 -7.35
N SER A 20 -32.08 28.58 -7.19
CA SER A 20 -31.18 28.09 -8.21
C SER A 20 -31.50 26.62 -8.47
N HIS A 21 -32.32 26.37 -9.49
CA HIS A 21 -32.46 25.06 -10.10
C HIS A 21 -31.14 24.78 -10.82
N ALA A 22 -30.18 24.22 -10.11
CA ALA A 22 -29.08 23.52 -10.74
C ALA A 22 -29.71 22.35 -11.48
N ALA A 23 -29.89 22.51 -12.80
CA ALA A 23 -30.22 21.41 -13.67
C ALA A 23 -29.16 20.34 -13.43
N LEU A 24 -29.58 19.23 -12.83
CA LEU A 24 -28.76 18.05 -12.69
C LEU A 24 -28.64 17.47 -14.10
N GLU A 25 -27.67 17.97 -14.87
CA GLU A 25 -27.21 17.27 -16.06
C GLU A 25 -26.67 15.94 -15.57
N SER A 26 -27.50 14.91 -15.66
CA SER A 26 -27.07 13.54 -15.49
C SER A 26 -26.03 13.30 -16.57
N ILE A 27 -24.76 13.30 -16.18
CA ILE A 27 -23.68 12.85 -17.04
C ILE A 27 -23.97 11.37 -17.31
N THR A 28 -24.63 11.09 -18.43
CA THR A 28 -24.74 9.74 -18.96
C THR A 28 -23.37 9.38 -19.49
N ILE A 29 -22.56 8.80 -18.61
CA ILE A 29 -21.31 8.14 -19.01
C ILE A 29 -21.73 6.96 -19.88
N SER A 30 -21.69 7.18 -21.19
CA SER A 30 -21.83 6.11 -22.17
C SER A 30 -20.70 5.13 -21.93
N THR A 31 -21.00 3.85 -21.79
CA THR A 31 -20.00 2.78 -21.71
C THR A 31 -19.17 2.64 -23.00
N ALA A 32 -19.45 3.44 -24.03
CA ALA A 32 -18.65 3.58 -25.24
C ALA A 32 -17.53 4.65 -25.12
N ASP A 33 -17.53 5.48 -24.06
CA ASP A 33 -16.38 6.32 -23.74
C ASP A 33 -15.38 5.47 -22.96
N GLU A 34 -14.42 4.88 -23.69
CA GLU A 34 -13.24 4.29 -23.09
C GLU A 34 -12.62 5.32 -22.13
N PHE A 35 -12.59 5.00 -20.84
CA PHE A 35 -11.85 5.82 -19.87
C PHE A 35 -10.44 6.03 -20.45
N PRO A 36 -9.98 7.28 -20.64
CA PRO A 36 -8.67 7.51 -21.19
C PRO A 36 -7.67 6.76 -20.31
N ALA A 37 -6.93 5.84 -20.92
CA ALA A 37 -5.98 5.00 -20.21
C ALA A 37 -5.12 5.90 -19.31
N HIS A 38 -4.87 5.48 -18.07
CA HIS A 38 -4.11 6.28 -17.11
C HIS A 38 -2.82 6.83 -17.76
N ARG A 39 -2.38 8.05 -17.42
CA ARG A 39 -1.22 8.73 -18.09
C ARG A 39 0.02 7.86 -18.32
N TRP A 40 0.26 6.85 -17.49
CA TRP A 40 1.37 5.90 -17.64
C TRP A 40 1.17 4.86 -18.76
N ALA A 41 -0.06 4.62 -19.21
CA ALA A 41 -0.43 3.73 -20.32
C ALA A 41 -0.24 4.40 -21.69
N TYR A 42 -0.21 5.73 -21.75
CA TYR A 42 0.16 6.47 -22.97
C TYR A 42 1.64 6.19 -23.30
N GLY A 43 1.86 5.38 -24.32
CA GLY A 43 3.19 5.09 -24.86
C GLY A 43 3.75 3.72 -24.51
N VAL A 44 3.15 2.91 -23.62
CA VAL A 44 3.73 1.60 -23.27
C VAL A 44 3.78 0.63 -24.45
N GLY A 45 2.82 0.74 -25.38
CA GLY A 45 2.85 0.01 -26.67
C GLY A 45 3.91 0.52 -27.67
N LYS A 46 4.51 1.70 -27.42
CA LYS A 46 5.58 2.30 -28.25
C LYS A 46 6.93 2.39 -27.53
N VAL A 47 6.96 2.14 -26.22
CA VAL A 47 8.20 2.17 -25.44
C VAL A 47 8.86 0.81 -25.59
N ALA A 48 9.92 0.78 -26.40
CA ALA A 48 10.69 -0.42 -26.72
C ALA A 48 11.00 -1.26 -25.47
N ALA A 49 10.87 -2.59 -25.57
CA ALA A 49 11.08 -3.57 -24.49
C ALA A 49 12.37 -3.36 -23.67
N SER A 50 13.36 -2.63 -24.20
CA SER A 50 14.66 -2.34 -23.60
C SER A 50 14.88 -0.92 -23.09
N SER A 51 13.88 -0.04 -23.01
CA SER A 51 14.09 1.35 -22.57
C SER A 51 14.67 1.41 -21.15
N THR A 52 15.88 1.96 -21.02
CA THR A 52 16.53 2.19 -19.72
C THR A 52 15.92 3.36 -18.95
N ASP A 53 14.94 4.04 -19.55
CA ASP A 53 14.25 5.17 -18.95
C ASP A 53 13.49 4.77 -17.66
N PRO A 54 13.79 5.38 -16.50
CA PRO A 54 13.14 5.04 -15.23
C PRO A 54 11.61 5.13 -15.25
N ALA A 55 11.03 6.10 -15.97
CA ALA A 55 9.58 6.27 -16.03
C ALA A 55 8.91 5.10 -16.77
N SER A 56 9.48 4.67 -17.88
CA SER A 56 9.02 3.49 -18.62
C SER A 56 9.05 2.20 -17.81
N GLN A 57 10.09 2.02 -16.99
CA GLN A 57 10.23 0.84 -16.13
C GLN A 57 9.13 0.81 -15.07
N MET A 58 8.87 1.95 -14.41
CA MET A 58 7.78 2.05 -13.44
C MET A 58 6.39 1.85 -14.08
N ALA A 59 6.17 2.40 -15.28
CA ALA A 59 4.91 2.24 -16.01
C ALA A 59 4.60 0.76 -16.28
N ARG A 60 5.59 -0.05 -16.63
CA ARG A 60 5.43 -1.49 -16.88
C ARG A 60 5.16 -2.32 -15.64
N VAL A 61 5.76 -1.94 -14.52
CA VAL A 61 5.47 -2.56 -13.22
C VAL A 61 4.03 -2.27 -12.84
N LYS A 62 3.60 -1.01 -13.00
CA LYS A 62 2.22 -0.61 -12.75
C LYS A 62 1.25 -1.33 -13.68
N GLN A 63 1.55 -1.42 -14.96
CA GLN A 63 0.74 -2.17 -15.92
C GLN A 63 0.50 -3.61 -15.46
N ALA A 64 1.56 -4.35 -15.14
CA ALA A 64 1.43 -5.72 -14.66
C ALA A 64 0.62 -5.81 -13.35
N GLN A 65 0.76 -4.82 -12.46
CA GLN A 65 -0.05 -4.71 -11.24
C GLN A 65 -1.55 -4.50 -11.54
N PHE A 66 -1.89 -3.70 -12.56
CA PHE A 66 -3.27 -3.46 -12.99
C PHE A 66 -3.88 -4.65 -13.73
N GLU A 67 -3.10 -5.34 -14.57
CA GLU A 67 -3.51 -6.55 -15.30
C GLU A 67 -3.66 -7.77 -14.39
N GLY A 68 -3.26 -7.67 -13.11
CA GLY A 68 -3.30 -8.78 -12.16
C GLY A 68 -2.20 -9.81 -12.36
N ASP A 69 -1.25 -9.56 -13.26
CA ASP A 69 -0.08 -10.40 -13.50
C ASP A 69 1.01 -10.10 -12.47
N PHE A 70 0.78 -10.55 -11.24
CA PHE A 70 1.67 -10.29 -10.11
C PHE A 70 3.04 -10.97 -10.26
N ALA A 71 3.13 -12.08 -11.00
CA ALA A 71 4.40 -12.77 -11.25
C ALA A 71 5.31 -11.93 -12.15
N ASN A 72 4.77 -11.39 -13.24
CA ASN A 72 5.51 -10.45 -14.08
C ASN A 72 5.74 -9.12 -13.36
N CYS A 73 4.82 -8.64 -12.53
CA CYS A 73 5.03 -7.44 -11.72
C CYS A 73 6.29 -7.58 -10.84
N VAL A 74 6.42 -8.68 -10.09
CA VAL A 74 7.60 -8.94 -9.24
C VAL A 74 8.88 -8.98 -10.06
N THR A 75 8.86 -9.73 -11.17
CA THR A 75 10.02 -9.87 -12.05
C THR A 75 10.47 -8.53 -12.62
N ARG A 76 9.53 -7.73 -13.12
CA ARG A 76 9.80 -6.39 -13.69
C ARG A 76 10.25 -5.42 -12.62
N ALA A 77 9.62 -5.41 -11.45
CA ALA A 77 10.00 -4.52 -10.35
C ALA A 77 11.44 -4.77 -9.92
N ARG A 78 11.80 -6.04 -9.72
CA ARG A 78 13.15 -6.45 -9.36
C ARG A 78 14.17 -6.11 -10.45
N GLY A 79 13.89 -6.47 -11.71
CA GLY A 79 14.78 -6.20 -12.84
C GLY A 79 15.03 -4.71 -13.08
N SER A 80 14.03 -3.87 -12.79
CA SER A 80 14.12 -2.42 -12.97
C SER A 80 15.02 -1.72 -11.95
N ARG A 81 15.29 -2.34 -10.79
CA ARG A 81 16.09 -1.72 -9.70
C ARG A 81 17.52 -1.39 -10.13
N ALA A 82 18.10 -2.14 -11.05
CA ALA A 82 19.47 -1.91 -11.52
C ALA A 82 19.57 -0.66 -12.42
N GLY A 83 18.60 -0.47 -13.31
CA GLY A 83 18.57 0.64 -14.28
C GLY A 83 18.00 1.94 -13.72
N ALA A 84 17.13 1.87 -12.70
CA ALA A 84 16.42 3.02 -12.14
C ALA A 84 16.82 3.28 -10.67
N LYS A 85 18.07 3.68 -10.42
CA LYS A 85 18.61 3.91 -9.06
C LYS A 85 17.74 4.86 -8.22
N SER A 86 17.26 5.96 -8.82
CA SER A 86 16.40 6.94 -8.15
C SER A 86 15.01 6.41 -7.78
N LEU A 87 14.57 5.29 -8.37
CA LEU A 87 13.27 4.69 -8.14
C LEU A 87 13.34 3.38 -7.36
N GLN A 88 14.51 2.97 -6.88
CA GLN A 88 14.70 1.67 -6.23
C GLN A 88 13.74 1.43 -5.08
N ALA A 89 13.58 2.42 -4.19
CA ALA A 89 12.68 2.29 -3.06
C ALA A 89 11.20 2.19 -3.49
N TRP A 90 10.78 2.91 -4.54
CA TRP A 90 9.43 2.78 -5.13
C TRP A 90 9.20 1.42 -5.80
N LEU A 91 10.22 0.90 -6.48
CA LEU A 91 10.20 -0.44 -7.08
C LEU A 91 10.17 -1.51 -6.00
N ALA A 92 10.81 -1.28 -4.84
CA ALA A 92 10.73 -2.18 -3.70
C ALA A 92 9.33 -2.26 -3.12
N VAL A 93 8.65 -1.12 -2.97
CA VAL A 93 7.22 -1.09 -2.60
C VAL A 93 6.39 -1.93 -3.57
N ALA A 94 6.55 -1.70 -4.88
CA ALA A 94 5.77 -2.41 -5.89
C ALA A 94 6.05 -3.92 -5.90
N GLU A 95 7.32 -4.32 -5.74
CA GLU A 95 7.71 -5.72 -5.64
C GLU A 95 7.05 -6.41 -4.45
N ILE A 96 7.09 -5.78 -3.26
CA ILE A 96 6.45 -6.33 -2.05
C ILE A 96 4.93 -6.41 -2.24
N GLU A 97 4.28 -5.33 -2.72
CA GLU A 97 2.83 -5.29 -2.99
C GLU A 97 2.37 -6.35 -4.00
N CYS A 98 3.20 -6.67 -4.99
CA CYS A 98 2.89 -7.72 -5.97
C CYS A 98 3.19 -9.10 -5.40
N ALA A 99 4.29 -9.27 -4.68
CA ALA A 99 4.67 -10.55 -4.08
C ALA A 99 3.65 -11.04 -3.03
N THR A 100 3.04 -10.14 -2.25
CA THR A 100 1.96 -10.48 -1.31
C THR A 100 0.69 -11.00 -1.98
N LYS A 101 0.46 -10.64 -3.25
CA LYS A 101 -0.71 -11.06 -4.03
C LYS A 101 -0.49 -12.34 -4.83
N LEU A 102 0.73 -12.91 -4.80
CA LEU A 102 0.99 -14.20 -5.42
C LEU A 102 0.22 -15.32 -4.70
N LYS A 103 -0.16 -16.35 -5.46
CA LYS A 103 -0.82 -17.53 -4.88
C LYS A 103 0.07 -18.15 -3.78
N PRO A 104 -0.48 -18.52 -2.61
CA PRO A 104 0.30 -19.11 -1.54
C PRO A 104 1.05 -20.37 -2.00
N SER A 105 2.38 -20.35 -1.90
CA SER A 105 3.26 -21.50 -2.12
C SER A 105 4.61 -21.24 -1.46
N MET A 106 5.37 -22.28 -1.13
CA MET A 106 6.71 -22.12 -0.52
C MET A 106 7.66 -21.30 -1.41
N ALA A 107 7.57 -21.46 -2.73
CA ALA A 107 8.36 -20.69 -3.69
C ALA A 107 7.99 -19.19 -3.68
N ASN A 108 6.69 -18.88 -3.61
CA ASN A 108 6.21 -17.49 -3.57
C ASN A 108 6.49 -16.85 -2.20
N ALA A 109 6.41 -17.63 -1.11
CA ALA A 109 6.84 -17.21 0.22
C ALA A 109 8.32 -16.82 0.22
N GLY A 110 9.18 -17.63 -0.42
CA GLY A 110 10.59 -17.32 -0.62
C GLY A 110 10.81 -16.05 -1.45
N THR A 111 9.98 -15.83 -2.46
CA THR A 111 10.01 -14.62 -3.30
C THR A 111 9.68 -13.36 -2.50
N LEU A 112 8.63 -13.40 -1.68
CA LEU A 112 8.24 -12.31 -0.78
C LEU A 112 9.31 -12.05 0.29
N ALA A 113 9.82 -13.11 0.93
CA ALA A 113 10.89 -13.00 1.92
C ALA A 113 12.14 -12.35 1.34
N LYS A 114 12.52 -12.68 0.10
CA LYS A 114 13.62 -12.03 -0.60
C LYS A 114 13.33 -10.54 -0.83
N ALA A 115 12.15 -10.18 -1.33
CA ALA A 115 11.78 -8.79 -1.56
C ALA A 115 11.86 -7.94 -0.27
N LEU A 116 11.41 -8.50 0.87
CA LEU A 116 11.48 -7.86 2.18
C LEU A 116 12.93 -7.74 2.70
N ASN A 117 13.74 -8.80 2.56
CA ASN A 117 15.16 -8.75 2.93
C ASN A 117 15.94 -7.71 2.11
N ASP A 118 15.68 -7.64 0.81
CA ASP A 118 16.32 -6.66 -0.07
C ASP A 118 15.90 -5.23 0.32
N ALA A 119 14.64 -5.01 0.69
CA ALA A 119 14.19 -3.71 1.19
C ALA A 119 14.87 -3.35 2.52
N GLU A 120 14.88 -4.26 3.51
CA GLU A 120 15.54 -4.05 4.80
C GLU A 120 17.05 -3.87 4.71
N SER A 121 17.71 -4.29 3.62
CA SER A 121 19.13 -3.97 3.42
C SER A 121 19.38 -2.46 3.17
N HIS A 122 18.32 -1.66 3.04
CA HIS A 122 18.34 -0.21 2.84
C HIS A 122 17.48 0.48 3.91
N ASP A 123 17.94 0.49 5.15
CA ASP A 123 17.21 1.05 6.30
C ASP A 123 16.77 2.50 6.08
N ASP A 124 17.55 3.29 5.35
CA ASP A 124 17.25 4.69 5.03
C ASP A 124 15.92 4.85 4.26
N TRP A 125 15.55 3.86 3.43
CA TRP A 125 14.31 3.92 2.65
C TRP A 125 13.04 3.91 3.50
N PHE A 126 13.10 3.40 4.73
CA PHE A 126 11.96 3.32 5.65
C PHE A 126 11.70 4.64 6.38
N PHE A 127 12.69 5.53 6.42
CA PHE A 127 12.66 6.76 7.20
C PHE A 127 12.75 8.02 6.35
N ILE A 128 13.40 7.94 5.19
CA ILE A 128 13.72 9.11 4.36
C ILE A 128 12.99 9.00 3.01
N GLY A 129 12.26 10.06 2.67
CA GLY A 129 11.65 10.26 1.36
C GLY A 129 10.16 9.95 1.28
N PRO A 130 9.52 10.30 0.14
CA PRO A 130 8.08 10.22 -0.03
C PRO A 130 7.52 8.78 -0.03
N GLN A 131 8.35 7.79 -0.33
CA GLN A 131 7.96 6.37 -0.34
C GLN A 131 7.96 5.72 1.05
N ALA A 132 8.61 6.34 2.04
CA ALA A 132 8.93 5.73 3.33
C ALA A 132 7.70 5.16 4.05
N THR A 133 6.63 5.96 4.16
CA THR A 133 5.36 5.52 4.77
C THR A 133 4.76 4.33 4.02
N ARG A 134 4.75 4.38 2.68
CA ARG A 134 4.20 3.30 1.87
C ARG A 134 5.05 2.03 1.97
N LEU A 135 6.37 2.16 2.04
CA LEU A 135 7.28 1.03 2.23
C LEU A 135 7.09 0.35 3.59
N ARG A 136 6.92 1.13 4.66
CA ARG A 136 6.59 0.59 5.99
C ARG A 136 5.29 -0.22 5.96
N ILE A 137 4.23 0.34 5.37
CA ILE A 137 2.92 -0.35 5.25
C ILE A 137 3.04 -1.61 4.38
N ALA A 138 3.67 -1.51 3.20
CA ALA A 138 3.85 -2.63 2.31
C ALA A 138 4.67 -3.75 2.98
N SER A 139 5.73 -3.38 3.72
CA SER A 139 6.57 -4.33 4.44
C SER A 139 5.82 -4.99 5.60
N ALA A 140 5.04 -4.23 6.36
CA ALA A 140 4.20 -4.79 7.42
C ALA A 140 3.21 -5.82 6.87
N ASN A 141 2.49 -5.48 5.80
CA ASN A 141 1.59 -6.41 5.11
C ASN A 141 2.34 -7.64 4.57
N GLY A 142 3.56 -7.43 4.07
CA GLY A 142 4.46 -8.51 3.63
C GLY A 142 4.81 -9.48 4.76
N PHE A 143 5.15 -8.97 5.93
CA PHE A 143 5.45 -9.82 7.08
C PHE A 143 4.24 -10.57 7.62
N PHE A 144 3.05 -9.94 7.66
CA PHE A 144 1.82 -10.65 7.99
C PHE A 144 1.56 -11.80 7.00
N ALA A 145 1.69 -11.55 5.70
CA ALA A 145 1.52 -12.59 4.69
C ALA A 145 2.57 -13.73 4.83
N LEU A 146 3.81 -13.43 5.24
CA LEU A 146 4.79 -14.47 5.55
C LEU A 146 4.41 -15.27 6.79
N ILE A 147 3.95 -14.62 7.86
CA ILE A 147 3.49 -15.29 9.08
C ILE A 147 2.38 -16.29 8.73
N ASP A 148 1.36 -15.87 7.99
CA ASP A 148 0.25 -16.74 7.56
C ASP A 148 0.72 -17.98 6.78
N GLN A 149 1.74 -17.81 5.94
CA GLN A 149 2.30 -18.89 5.13
C GLN A 149 3.23 -19.82 5.95
N ASP A 150 3.95 -19.26 6.91
CA ASP A 150 4.99 -19.96 7.67
C ASP A 150 4.49 -20.59 8.97
N ILE A 151 3.39 -20.11 9.56
CA ILE A 151 2.91 -20.60 10.86
C ILE A 151 2.63 -22.12 10.85
N LYS A 152 2.23 -22.67 9.69
CA LYS A 152 1.98 -24.11 9.52
C LYS A 152 3.25 -24.92 9.21
N ASN A 153 4.19 -24.34 8.45
CA ASN A 153 5.29 -25.07 7.84
C ASN A 153 6.66 -24.81 8.48
N ASN A 154 6.87 -23.59 8.99
CA ASN A 154 8.13 -23.13 9.57
C ASN A 154 7.89 -22.04 10.64
N ARG A 155 7.49 -22.48 11.84
CA ARG A 155 7.16 -21.58 12.96
C ARG A 155 8.31 -20.67 13.38
N ALA A 156 9.56 -21.14 13.27
CA ALA A 156 10.73 -20.32 13.57
C ALA A 156 10.86 -19.14 12.59
N ARG A 157 10.58 -19.36 11.30
CA ARG A 157 10.56 -18.29 10.30
C ARG A 157 9.39 -17.33 10.53
N ALA A 158 8.22 -17.84 10.93
CA ALA A 158 7.08 -17.02 11.30
C ALA A 158 7.41 -16.09 12.49
N TRP A 159 8.04 -16.63 13.54
CA TRP A 159 8.48 -15.83 14.70
C TRP A 159 9.48 -14.74 14.30
N LYS A 160 10.45 -15.05 13.44
CA LYS A 160 11.40 -14.05 12.92
C LYS A 160 10.70 -12.91 12.15
N SER A 161 9.60 -13.19 11.45
CA SER A 161 8.79 -12.15 10.80
C SER A 161 8.07 -11.26 11.83
N VAL A 162 7.61 -11.80 12.96
CA VAL A 162 7.06 -11.01 14.08
C VAL A 162 8.12 -10.07 14.66
N GLU A 163 9.34 -10.57 14.91
CA GLU A 163 10.44 -9.74 15.43
C GLU A 163 10.78 -8.57 14.50
N ARG A 164 10.71 -8.80 13.17
CA ARG A 164 10.90 -7.75 12.16
C ARG A 164 9.75 -6.75 12.13
N LEU A 165 8.51 -7.21 12.26
CA LEU A 165 7.33 -6.35 12.41
C LEU A 165 7.43 -5.43 13.62
N GLN A 166 7.92 -5.95 14.76
CA GLN A 166 8.09 -5.15 15.98
C GLN A 166 9.04 -3.96 15.78
N LYS A 167 10.04 -4.07 14.90
CA LYS A 167 10.92 -2.94 14.56
C LYS A 167 10.18 -1.81 13.82
N LEU A 168 9.14 -2.16 13.06
CA LEU A 168 8.31 -1.19 12.33
C LEU A 168 7.18 -0.62 13.21
N ALA A 169 6.84 -1.26 14.32
CA ALA A 169 5.71 -0.90 15.18
C ALA A 169 5.62 0.59 15.59
N PRO A 170 6.73 1.29 15.93
CA PRO A 170 6.68 2.71 16.28
C PRO A 170 6.15 3.63 15.17
N TYR A 171 6.07 3.10 13.94
CA TYR A 171 5.74 3.85 12.73
C TYR A 171 4.43 3.41 12.07
N LEU A 172 3.71 2.50 12.72
CA LEU A 172 2.42 1.94 12.28
C LEU A 172 1.29 2.47 13.17
N ASP A 173 0.05 2.33 12.71
CA ASP A 173 -1.11 2.70 13.52
C ASP A 173 -1.35 1.70 14.65
N ASP A 174 -2.10 2.15 15.67
CA ASP A 174 -2.37 1.33 16.86
C ASP A 174 -3.07 0.01 16.52
N LYS A 175 -3.91 0.02 15.48
CA LYS A 175 -4.60 -1.18 15.00
C LYS A 175 -3.62 -2.22 14.45
N THR A 176 -2.66 -1.78 13.64
CA THR A 176 -1.62 -2.68 13.10
C THR A 176 -0.71 -3.15 14.22
N ASN A 177 -0.35 -2.28 15.16
CA ASN A 177 0.44 -2.64 16.33
C ASN A 177 -0.25 -3.71 17.20
N ALA A 178 -1.54 -3.57 17.47
CA ALA A 178 -2.31 -4.59 18.16
C ALA A 178 -2.32 -5.92 17.39
N SER A 179 -2.37 -5.87 16.06
CA SER A 179 -2.34 -7.06 15.21
C SER A 179 -0.99 -7.78 15.30
N ILE A 180 0.14 -7.06 15.42
CA ILE A 180 1.46 -7.67 15.65
C ILE A 180 1.47 -8.50 16.93
N TRP A 181 0.93 -7.95 18.04
CA TRP A 181 0.89 -8.65 19.32
C TRP A 181 -0.08 -9.84 19.31
N ARG A 182 -1.19 -9.74 18.57
CA ARG A 182 -2.10 -10.87 18.34
C ARG A 182 -1.36 -12.03 17.65
N GLU A 183 -0.70 -11.76 16.52
CA GLU A 183 0.07 -12.77 15.79
C GLU A 183 1.19 -13.37 16.65
N ALA A 184 1.89 -12.52 17.41
CA ALA A 184 2.91 -12.98 18.36
C ALA A 184 2.33 -13.96 19.40
N GLY A 185 1.17 -13.63 19.97
CA GLY A 185 0.47 -14.49 20.92
C GLY A 185 0.02 -15.81 20.30
N GLU A 186 -0.52 -15.79 19.08
CA GLU A 186 -0.93 -16.98 18.35
C GLU A 186 0.26 -17.90 18.06
N ILE A 187 1.37 -17.36 17.56
CA ILE A 187 2.58 -18.14 17.31
C ILE A 187 3.15 -18.68 18.62
N ALA A 188 3.24 -17.88 19.68
CA ALA A 188 3.74 -18.32 20.98
C ALA A 188 2.89 -19.49 21.53
N ASN A 189 1.56 -19.38 21.47
CA ASN A 189 0.64 -20.43 21.86
C ASN A 189 0.86 -21.73 21.04
N THR A 190 1.08 -21.61 19.72
CA THR A 190 1.35 -22.79 18.87
C THR A 190 2.73 -23.43 19.09
N LEU A 191 3.68 -22.68 19.67
CA LEU A 191 5.01 -23.18 20.01
C LEU A 191 5.05 -23.87 21.38
N GLN A 192 4.13 -23.54 22.27
CA GLN A 192 4.01 -24.20 23.57
C GLN A 192 3.63 -25.68 23.37
N LYS A 193 4.48 -26.59 23.87
CA LYS A 193 4.17 -28.03 23.94
C LYS A 193 3.31 -28.30 25.18
N THR A 194 2.06 -27.86 25.15
CA THR A 194 1.12 -27.96 26.29
C THR A 194 0.89 -29.40 26.76
N GLU A 195 0.90 -30.37 25.85
CA GLU A 195 0.80 -31.80 26.17
C GLU A 195 2.03 -32.30 26.94
N ALA A 196 3.24 -31.92 26.51
CA ALA A 196 4.47 -32.29 27.21
C ALA A 196 4.57 -31.60 28.58
N ALA A 197 3.96 -30.42 28.75
CA ALA A 197 3.88 -29.74 30.05
C ALA A 197 2.87 -30.40 31.00
N ARG A 198 1.78 -30.98 30.47
CA ARG A 198 0.79 -31.73 31.24
C ARG A 198 1.37 -33.02 31.81
N ASP A 199 2.16 -33.75 31.03
CA ASP A 199 2.72 -35.04 31.45
C ASP A 199 3.86 -34.91 32.51
N TYR A 200 4.21 -33.67 32.88
CA TYR A 200 5.16 -33.34 33.95
C TYR A 200 4.49 -32.90 35.27
N LEU A 201 3.15 -32.86 35.32
CA LEU A 201 2.34 -32.61 36.53
C LEU A 201 1.78 -33.93 37.08
#